data_AF-A0A1Q7K8F2-F1
#
_entry.id   AF-A0A1Q7K8F2-F1
#
_cell.length_a   1.000
_cell.length_b   1.000
_cell.length_c   1.000
_cell.angle_alpha   90.00
_cell.angle_beta   90.00
_cell.angle_gamma   90.00
#
_symmetry.space_group_name_H-M   'P 1'
#
loop_
_entity.id
_entity.type
_entity.pdbx_description
1 polymer ?
#
loop_
_entity_poly.entity_id
_entity_poly.type
_entity_poly.pdbx_seq_one_letter_code
_entity_poly.pdbx_strand_id
1 'polypeptide(L)'
;MRILVVAATCMEIAPLVAKLHGASDSRARVQTYIYAGHDVDVLTTGVGMVATAAWCSQALAHTPYDLALNVGVCGSFDRALEPGAVVHVVADRIAELGAEDHDAFLTIQQLHLLGDDEFPFTHGELVNPKPPANAALRRLAAVNGITVNTVHGNPRSIAAAAQRFKPQVESMEGAAFMYSCLIHGPAFAQVRAVSNVVEPRNRDAWKMADAIHNLGETAVSILDHA
;
A
#
# COMPACT_ATOMS: atom_id res chain seq x y z
N MET A 1 -15.11 12.11 -11.60
CA MET A 1 -14.81 10.74 -11.13
C MET A 1 -15.08 10.66 -9.65
N ARG A 2 -15.30 9.45 -9.16
CA ARG A 2 -15.29 9.14 -7.74
C ARG A 2 -14.04 8.35 -7.40
N ILE A 3 -13.23 8.90 -6.50
CA ILE A 3 -11.89 8.38 -6.17
C ILE A 3 -11.89 7.96 -4.70
N LEU A 4 -11.45 6.73 -4.44
CA LEU A 4 -11.20 6.24 -3.08
C LEU A 4 -9.72 6.41 -2.74
N VAL A 5 -9.40 7.21 -1.72
CA VAL A 5 -8.06 7.30 -1.13
C VAL A 5 -8.06 6.50 0.16
N VAL A 6 -7.18 5.51 0.26
CA VAL A 6 -7.06 4.59 1.40
C VAL A 6 -5.73 4.82 2.11
N ALA A 7 -5.79 5.05 3.42
CA ALA A 7 -4.61 5.11 4.29
C ALA A 7 -4.85 4.39 5.62
N ALA A 8 -3.76 3.92 6.24
CA ALA A 8 -3.84 3.26 7.54
C ALA A 8 -4.16 4.26 8.64
N THR A 9 -3.55 5.45 8.59
CA THR A 9 -3.72 6.50 9.60
C THR A 9 -4.01 7.86 8.97
N CYS A 10 -4.69 8.73 9.72
CA CYS A 10 -4.93 10.11 9.28
C CYS A 10 -3.64 10.94 9.17
N MET A 11 -2.60 10.59 9.93
CA MET A 11 -1.31 11.29 9.93
C MET A 11 -0.58 11.15 8.58
N GLU A 12 -0.65 9.98 7.96
CA GLU A 12 0.01 9.71 6.67
C GLU A 12 -0.55 10.54 5.51
N ILE A 13 -1.81 10.95 5.63
CA ILE A 13 -2.52 11.70 4.59
C ILE A 13 -2.88 13.13 5.01
N ALA A 14 -2.42 13.59 6.17
CA ALA A 14 -2.73 14.92 6.66
C ALA A 14 -2.37 16.03 5.64
N PRO A 15 -1.22 15.98 4.93
CA PRO A 15 -0.91 16.97 3.90
C PRO A 15 -1.87 16.93 2.70
N LEU A 16 -2.31 15.74 2.29
CA LEU A 16 -3.29 15.58 1.21
C LEU A 16 -4.64 16.14 1.62
N VAL A 17 -5.16 15.72 2.78
CA VAL A 17 -6.47 16.13 3.30
C VAL A 17 -6.55 17.65 3.48
N ALA A 18 -5.43 18.31 3.86
CA ALA A 18 -5.36 19.75 3.98
C ALA A 18 -5.60 20.52 2.66
N LYS A 19 -5.50 19.85 1.51
CA LYS A 19 -5.79 20.42 0.18
C LYS A 19 -7.21 20.13 -0.30
N LEU A 20 -7.95 19.23 0.37
CA LEU A 20 -9.29 18.82 0.00
C LEU A 20 -10.35 19.77 0.62
N HIS A 21 -11.52 19.88 -0.03
CA HIS A 21 -12.59 20.77 0.44
C HIS A 21 -13.86 19.99 0.81
N GLY A 22 -14.55 20.40 1.87
CA GLY A 22 -15.94 19.97 2.14
C GLY A 22 -16.13 18.59 2.75
N ALA A 23 -15.39 18.28 3.83
CA ALA A 23 -15.54 17.01 4.56
C ALA A 23 -16.99 16.76 5.02
N SER A 24 -17.51 15.56 4.75
CA SER A 24 -18.67 15.00 5.47
C SER A 24 -18.31 14.64 6.91
N ASP A 25 -19.27 14.14 7.71
CA ASP A 25 -19.15 13.86 9.14
C ASP A 25 -17.75 13.36 9.58
N SER A 26 -17.06 14.19 10.37
CA SER A 26 -15.71 13.94 10.91
C SER A 26 -15.55 12.62 11.68
N ARG A 27 -16.65 11.98 12.10
CA ARG A 27 -16.64 10.70 12.84
C ARG A 27 -16.71 9.48 11.94
N ALA A 28 -17.02 9.64 10.65
CA ALA A 28 -17.09 8.54 9.71
C ALA A 28 -15.67 8.03 9.35
N ARG A 29 -15.57 6.71 9.10
CA ARG A 29 -14.32 6.11 8.58
C ARG A 29 -14.01 6.51 7.16
N VAL A 30 -15.06 6.77 6.38
CA VAL A 30 -15.00 7.34 5.04
C VAL A 30 -15.49 8.77 5.12
N GLN A 31 -14.63 9.71 4.75
CA GLN A 31 -14.96 11.13 4.67
C GLN A 31 -14.93 11.56 3.21
N THR A 32 -15.99 12.18 2.74
CA THR A 32 -16.10 12.64 1.36
C THR A 32 -15.65 14.08 1.26
N TYR A 33 -14.84 14.37 0.25
CA TYR A 33 -14.35 15.68 -0.10
C TYR A 33 -14.54 15.96 -1.59
N ILE A 34 -14.34 17.21 -1.98
CA ILE A 34 -14.28 17.65 -3.37
C ILE A 34 -12.88 18.19 -3.66
N TYR A 35 -12.31 17.75 -4.79
CA TYR A 35 -11.03 18.25 -5.29
C TYR A 35 -10.99 18.21 -6.81
N ALA A 36 -10.62 19.33 -7.46
CA ALA A 36 -10.50 19.44 -8.92
C ALA A 36 -11.74 18.92 -9.72
N GLY A 37 -12.95 19.00 -9.16
CA GLY A 37 -14.17 18.48 -9.79
C GLY A 37 -14.38 16.97 -9.64
N HIS A 38 -13.64 16.32 -8.74
CA HIS A 38 -13.80 14.92 -8.34
C HIS A 38 -14.38 14.81 -6.93
N ASP A 39 -15.18 13.77 -6.71
CA ASP A 39 -15.55 13.30 -5.38
C ASP A 39 -14.42 12.41 -4.86
N VAL A 40 -13.80 12.81 -3.74
CA VAL A 40 -12.68 12.10 -3.12
C VAL A 40 -13.14 11.56 -1.77
N ASP A 41 -13.36 10.25 -1.71
CA ASP A 41 -13.64 9.54 -0.47
C ASP A 41 -12.33 9.11 0.18
N VAL A 42 -12.07 9.59 1.38
CA VAL A 42 -10.89 9.25 2.17
C VAL A 42 -11.27 8.22 3.22
N LEU A 43 -10.74 7.00 3.07
CA LEU A 43 -10.92 5.90 3.99
C LEU A 43 -9.69 5.74 4.90
N THR A 44 -9.90 5.89 6.21
CA THR A 44 -8.90 5.51 7.22
C THR A 44 -9.20 4.11 7.76
N THR A 45 -8.39 3.12 7.39
CA THR A 45 -8.63 1.71 7.70
C THR A 45 -8.22 1.34 9.12
N GLY A 46 -7.15 1.94 9.62
CA GLY A 46 -6.33 1.37 10.69
C GLY A 46 -5.20 0.52 10.13
N VAL A 47 -4.17 0.28 10.96
CA VAL A 47 -2.94 -0.42 10.58
C VAL A 47 -3.19 -1.93 10.41
N GLY A 48 -2.57 -2.51 9.40
CA GLY A 48 -2.51 -3.96 9.17
C GLY A 48 -3.51 -4.49 8.14
N MET A 49 -3.27 -5.74 7.73
CA MET A 49 -3.99 -6.37 6.62
C MET A 49 -5.48 -6.59 6.91
N VAL A 50 -5.84 -7.03 8.12
CA VAL A 50 -7.23 -7.37 8.46
C VAL A 50 -8.13 -6.14 8.39
N ALA A 51 -7.70 -5.04 9.02
CA ALA A 51 -8.46 -3.79 9.00
C ALA A 51 -8.58 -3.24 7.57
N THR A 52 -7.48 -3.25 6.83
CA THR A 52 -7.45 -2.78 5.44
C THR A 52 -8.40 -3.59 4.56
N ALA A 53 -8.29 -4.92 4.54
CA ALA A 53 -9.15 -5.77 3.73
C ALA A 53 -10.64 -5.59 4.07
N ALA A 54 -10.99 -5.56 5.37
CA ALA A 54 -12.38 -5.42 5.81
C ALA A 54 -13.00 -4.08 5.37
N TRP A 55 -12.32 -2.97 5.65
CA TRP A 55 -12.87 -1.64 5.36
C TRP A 55 -12.78 -1.29 3.87
N CYS A 56 -11.72 -1.70 3.16
CA CYS A 56 -11.63 -1.50 1.72
C CYS A 56 -12.71 -2.28 0.98
N SER A 57 -12.88 -3.58 1.27
CA SER A 57 -13.93 -4.38 0.63
C SER A 57 -15.32 -3.84 0.95
N GLN A 58 -15.56 -3.37 2.18
CA GLN A 58 -16.84 -2.72 2.51
C GLN A 58 -17.08 -1.45 1.68
N ALA A 59 -16.08 -0.55 1.59
CA ALA A 59 -16.21 0.69 0.81
C ALA A 59 -16.45 0.40 -0.67
N LEU A 60 -15.66 -0.51 -1.26
CA LEU A 60 -15.74 -0.90 -2.67
C LEU A 60 -17.04 -1.65 -3.01
N ALA A 61 -17.63 -2.38 -2.05
CA ALA A 61 -18.93 -3.04 -2.25
C ALA A 61 -20.11 -2.05 -2.21
N HIS A 62 -20.02 -0.98 -1.41
CA HIS A 62 -21.11 -0.02 -1.26
C HIS A 62 -21.11 1.08 -2.32
N THR A 63 -19.97 1.36 -2.94
CA THR A 63 -19.83 2.51 -3.82
C THR A 63 -18.95 2.17 -5.02
N PRO A 64 -19.41 2.42 -6.25
CA PRO A 64 -18.57 2.25 -7.43
C PRO A 64 -17.54 3.39 -7.49
N TYR A 65 -16.26 3.03 -7.48
CA TYR A 65 -15.16 3.97 -7.63
C TYR A 65 -14.51 3.81 -9.01
N ASP A 66 -14.17 4.93 -9.63
CA ASP A 66 -13.42 4.94 -10.89
C ASP A 66 -11.94 4.64 -10.64
N LEU A 67 -11.42 5.07 -9.47
CA LEU A 67 -10.02 4.93 -9.07
C LEU A 67 -9.92 4.68 -7.55
N ALA A 68 -9.09 3.73 -7.14
CA ALA A 68 -8.69 3.52 -5.76
C ALA A 68 -7.17 3.73 -5.58
N LEU A 69 -6.77 4.59 -4.67
CA LEU A 69 -5.37 4.92 -4.36
C LEU A 69 -5.06 4.52 -2.93
N ASN A 70 -4.14 3.59 -2.73
CA ASN A 70 -3.59 3.33 -1.40
C ASN A 70 -2.30 4.11 -1.21
N VAL A 71 -2.31 5.01 -0.23
CA VAL A 71 -1.20 5.90 0.10
C VAL A 71 -0.74 5.62 1.52
N GLY A 72 0.57 5.58 1.74
CA GLY A 72 1.14 5.42 3.08
C GLY A 72 2.65 5.34 3.04
N VAL A 73 3.27 5.09 4.19
CA VAL A 73 4.73 4.93 4.26
C VAL A 73 5.17 3.48 4.12
N CYS A 74 6.43 3.26 3.75
CA CYS A 74 7.04 1.94 3.69
C CYS A 74 8.48 1.93 4.22
N GLY A 75 8.97 0.75 4.60
CA GLY A 75 10.39 0.49 4.79
C GLY A 75 11.02 0.04 3.47
N SER A 76 12.29 0.40 3.21
CA SER A 76 13.02 -0.03 2.02
C SER A 76 14.03 -1.14 2.30
N PHE A 77 13.93 -2.25 1.55
CA PHE A 77 14.98 -3.25 1.45
C PHE A 77 16.05 -2.88 0.40
N ASP A 78 15.71 -1.97 -0.52
CA ASP A 78 16.59 -1.49 -1.57
C ASP A 78 17.26 -0.16 -1.15
N ARG A 79 18.58 -0.18 -0.95
CA ARG A 79 19.34 1.02 -0.54
C ARG A 79 19.37 2.11 -1.61
N ALA A 80 19.01 1.82 -2.86
CA ALA A 80 18.85 2.86 -3.88
C ALA A 80 17.56 3.69 -3.68
N LEU A 81 16.59 3.19 -2.91
CA LEU A 81 15.38 3.90 -2.53
C LEU A 81 15.59 4.61 -1.19
N GLU A 82 16.15 5.81 -1.26
CA GLU A 82 16.44 6.63 -0.08
C GLU A 82 15.15 7.11 0.63
N PRO A 83 15.17 7.29 1.97
CA PRO A 83 14.04 7.89 2.68
C PRO A 83 13.59 9.22 2.06
N GLY A 84 12.28 9.35 1.86
CA GLY A 84 11.64 10.44 1.12
C GLY A 84 11.31 10.09 -0.35
N ALA A 85 11.91 9.04 -0.92
CA ALA A 85 11.53 8.55 -2.25
C ALA A 85 10.08 8.06 -2.25
N VAL A 86 9.33 8.37 -3.31
CA VAL A 86 7.96 7.90 -3.52
C VAL A 86 7.94 6.90 -4.67
N VAL A 87 7.31 5.75 -4.44
CA VAL A 87 7.33 4.60 -5.33
C VAL A 87 5.92 4.13 -5.65
N HIS A 88 5.78 3.50 -6.83
CA HIS A 88 4.56 2.80 -7.23
C HIS A 88 4.79 1.30 -7.04
N VAL A 89 4.08 0.69 -6.10
CA VAL A 89 4.15 -0.75 -5.86
C VAL A 89 3.25 -1.45 -6.88
N VAL A 90 3.86 -2.16 -7.83
CA VAL A 90 3.16 -2.78 -8.96
C VAL A 90 2.79 -4.24 -8.71
N ALA A 91 3.52 -4.89 -7.80
CA ALA A 91 3.25 -6.22 -7.28
C ALA A 91 3.53 -6.26 -5.77
N ASP A 92 2.72 -7.03 -5.02
CA ASP A 92 2.85 -7.19 -3.57
C ASP A 92 2.61 -8.65 -3.16
N ARG A 93 3.13 -9.06 -2.00
CA ARG A 93 3.00 -10.42 -1.46
C ARG A 93 2.66 -10.37 0.02
N ILE A 94 1.85 -11.32 0.48
CA ILE A 94 1.63 -11.52 1.92
C ILE A 94 2.81 -12.32 2.46
N ALA A 95 3.73 -11.67 3.17
CA ALA A 95 5.02 -12.26 3.54
C ALA A 95 4.91 -13.44 4.53
N GLU A 96 3.89 -13.40 5.38
CA GLU A 96 3.70 -14.31 6.50
C GLU A 96 2.67 -15.42 6.21
N LEU A 97 2.11 -15.47 4.99
CA LEU A 97 1.10 -16.47 4.63
C LEU A 97 1.76 -17.80 4.24
N GLY A 98 1.78 -18.73 5.18
CA GLY A 98 2.44 -20.03 5.04
C GLY A 98 2.57 -20.76 6.37
N ALA A 99 3.57 -21.65 6.48
CA ALA A 99 3.85 -22.39 7.71
C ALA A 99 5.36 -22.44 7.98
N GLU A 100 5.71 -22.49 9.26
CA GLU A 100 7.07 -22.78 9.70
C GLU A 100 7.39 -24.27 9.51
N ASP A 101 8.61 -24.57 9.07
CA ASP A 101 9.19 -25.90 9.03
C ASP A 101 10.61 -25.83 9.63
N HIS A 102 10.69 -26.04 10.95
CA HIS A 102 11.90 -25.78 11.72
C HIS A 102 12.38 -24.32 11.54
N ASP A 103 13.62 -24.11 11.10
CA ASP A 103 14.18 -22.79 10.78
C ASP A 103 13.76 -22.27 9.40
N ALA A 104 13.05 -23.07 8.60
CA ALA A 104 12.54 -22.69 7.29
C ALA A 104 11.07 -22.25 7.36
N PHE A 105 10.58 -21.72 6.24
CA PHE A 105 9.18 -21.36 6.06
C PHE A 105 8.76 -21.82 4.67
N LEU A 106 7.57 -22.41 4.62
CA LEU A 106 6.90 -22.83 3.41
C LEU A 106 5.81 -21.82 3.10
N THR A 107 5.84 -21.21 1.92
CA THR A 107 4.73 -20.36 1.46
C THR A 107 3.45 -21.16 1.30
N ILE A 108 2.31 -20.49 1.30
CA ILE A 108 1.01 -21.14 1.08
C ILE A 108 0.95 -21.93 -0.24
N GLN A 109 1.69 -21.48 -1.26
CA GLN A 109 1.87 -22.19 -2.53
C GLN A 109 2.73 -23.45 -2.39
N GLN A 110 3.83 -23.38 -1.64
CA GLN A 110 4.68 -24.56 -1.36
C GLN A 110 3.95 -25.62 -0.53
N LEU A 111 2.97 -25.20 0.28
CA LEU A 111 2.07 -26.10 1.00
C LEU A 111 0.98 -26.72 0.10
N HIS A 112 0.88 -26.30 -1.17
CA HIS A 112 -0.18 -26.69 -2.11
C HIS A 112 -1.60 -26.38 -1.60
N LEU A 113 -1.73 -25.37 -0.73
CA LEU A 113 -3.02 -24.92 -0.19
C LEU A 113 -3.67 -23.85 -1.07
N LEU A 114 -2.87 -23.14 -1.87
CA LEU A 114 -3.32 -22.22 -2.92
C LEU A 114 -2.44 -22.40 -4.15
N GLY A 115 -3.04 -22.30 -5.33
CA GLY A 115 -2.28 -22.27 -6.60
C GLY A 115 -1.49 -20.98 -6.79
N ASP A 116 -0.37 -21.04 -7.52
CA ASP A 116 0.43 -19.85 -7.88
C ASP A 116 -0.39 -18.79 -8.62
N ASP A 117 -1.30 -19.24 -9.50
CA ASP A 117 -2.17 -18.39 -10.32
C ASP A 117 -3.65 -18.54 -9.92
N GLU A 118 -3.91 -18.98 -8.68
CA GLU A 118 -5.27 -18.98 -8.13
C GLU A 118 -5.69 -17.55 -7.81
N PHE A 119 -6.81 -17.10 -8.37
CA PHE A 119 -7.29 -15.73 -8.17
C PHE A 119 -7.36 -15.37 -6.67
N PRO A 120 -6.81 -14.21 -6.24
CA PRO A 120 -6.32 -13.10 -7.07
C PRO A 120 -4.81 -13.11 -7.35
N PHE A 121 -4.11 -14.22 -7.11
CA PHE A 121 -2.67 -14.32 -7.28
C PHE A 121 -2.26 -14.53 -8.75
N THR A 122 -1.04 -14.07 -9.07
CA THR A 122 -0.30 -14.39 -10.29
C THR A 122 1.13 -14.69 -9.86
N HIS A 123 1.61 -15.91 -10.09
CA HIS A 123 2.90 -16.39 -9.60
C HIS A 123 3.13 -16.16 -8.08
N GLY A 124 2.08 -16.32 -7.27
CA GLY A 124 2.11 -16.11 -5.83
C GLY A 124 2.12 -14.64 -5.39
N GLU A 125 1.93 -13.70 -6.32
CA GLU A 125 1.89 -12.25 -6.09
C GLU A 125 0.50 -11.67 -6.35
N LEU A 126 0.18 -10.57 -5.70
CA LEU A 126 -0.91 -9.69 -6.10
C LEU A 126 -0.33 -8.71 -7.11
N VAL A 127 -0.74 -8.82 -8.37
CA VAL A 127 -0.27 -7.97 -9.47
C VAL A 127 -1.42 -7.07 -9.91
N ASN A 128 -1.13 -5.81 -10.20
CA ASN A 128 -2.10 -4.93 -10.83
C ASN A 128 -2.10 -5.10 -12.36
N PRO A 129 -3.11 -5.75 -12.98
CA PRO A 129 -3.08 -6.04 -14.40
C PRO A 129 -3.37 -4.80 -15.27
N LYS A 130 -3.97 -3.75 -14.68
CA LYS A 130 -4.46 -2.56 -15.39
C LYS A 130 -4.26 -1.31 -14.53
N PRO A 131 -3.01 -0.87 -14.29
CA PRO A 131 -2.76 0.36 -13.56
C PRO A 131 -3.41 1.55 -14.27
N PRO A 132 -3.93 2.55 -13.54
CA PRO A 132 -4.55 3.74 -14.13
C PRO A 132 -3.57 4.49 -15.02
N ALA A 133 -4.08 5.02 -16.14
CA ALA A 133 -3.29 5.78 -17.11
C ALA A 133 -2.99 7.20 -16.60
N ASN A 134 -2.16 7.32 -15.56
CA ASN A 134 -1.87 8.58 -14.87
C ASN A 134 -0.39 8.98 -15.02
N ALA A 135 -0.15 10.23 -15.44
CA ALA A 135 1.19 10.71 -15.74
C ALA A 135 2.07 10.83 -14.48
N ALA A 136 1.50 11.12 -13.32
CA ALA A 136 2.25 11.20 -12.06
C ALA A 136 2.73 9.81 -11.62
N LEU A 137 1.87 8.79 -11.69
CA LEU A 137 2.25 7.41 -11.38
C LEU A 137 3.37 6.88 -12.29
N ARG A 138 3.35 7.23 -13.59
CA ARG A 138 4.39 6.80 -14.55
C ARG A 138 5.78 7.38 -14.26
N ARG A 139 5.86 8.46 -13.49
CA ARG A 139 7.15 9.08 -13.09
C ARG A 139 7.75 8.43 -11.85
N LEU A 140 6.97 7.65 -11.10
CA LEU A 140 7.44 6.96 -9.90
C LEU A 140 8.22 5.70 -10.28
N ALA A 141 9.21 5.35 -9.46
CA ALA A 141 9.88 4.06 -9.59
C ALA A 141 8.85 2.94 -9.35
N ALA A 142 8.73 2.03 -10.32
CA ALA A 142 7.94 0.82 -10.18
C ALA A 142 8.72 -0.21 -9.35
N VAL A 143 8.12 -0.71 -8.28
CA VAL A 143 8.78 -1.61 -7.33
C VAL A 143 7.90 -2.78 -6.91
N ASN A 144 8.54 -3.84 -6.42
CA ASN A 144 7.86 -4.98 -5.80
C ASN A 144 7.88 -4.86 -4.27
N GLY A 145 6.71 -5.04 -3.66
CA GLY A 145 6.50 -4.94 -2.22
C GLY A 145 6.27 -6.28 -1.54
N ILE A 146 6.40 -6.26 -0.22
CA ILE A 146 5.79 -7.25 0.67
C ILE A 146 4.91 -6.55 1.69
N THR A 147 3.87 -7.25 2.13
CA THR A 147 3.01 -6.84 3.22
C THR A 147 3.18 -7.76 4.41
N VAL A 148 3.38 -7.16 5.58
CA VAL A 148 3.71 -7.85 6.84
C VAL A 148 2.75 -7.41 7.94
N ASN A 149 2.49 -8.27 8.93
CA ASN A 149 1.92 -7.80 10.21
C ASN A 149 3.01 -7.45 11.23
N THR A 150 4.25 -7.90 10.99
CA THR A 150 5.40 -7.58 11.83
C THR A 150 6.50 -6.93 10.99
N VAL A 151 6.66 -5.61 11.12
CA VAL A 151 7.74 -4.88 10.42
C VAL A 151 9.12 -5.38 10.81
N HIS A 152 10.02 -5.43 9.83
CA HIS A 152 11.32 -6.05 10.04
C HIS A 152 12.25 -5.11 10.83
N GLY A 153 12.81 -5.64 11.92
CA GLY A 153 13.75 -4.94 12.79
C GLY A 153 14.81 -5.84 13.39
N ASN A 154 14.95 -7.06 12.86
CA ASN A 154 15.89 -8.08 13.33
C ASN A 154 16.73 -8.61 12.14
N PRO A 155 18.06 -8.72 12.25
CA PRO A 155 18.92 -9.17 11.15
C PRO A 155 18.49 -10.50 10.52
N ARG A 156 18.02 -11.46 11.34
CA ARG A 156 17.64 -12.79 10.88
C ARG A 156 16.38 -12.76 10.04
N SER A 157 15.32 -12.09 10.51
CA SER A 157 14.08 -11.99 9.74
C SER A 157 14.26 -11.13 8.49
N ILE A 158 15.07 -10.07 8.55
CA ILE A 158 15.43 -9.25 7.38
C ILE A 158 16.09 -10.12 6.30
N ALA A 159 17.12 -10.89 6.67
CA ALA A 159 17.80 -11.78 5.73
C ALA A 159 16.86 -12.85 5.15
N ALA A 160 16.00 -13.44 5.99
CA ALA A 160 15.04 -14.44 5.55
C ALA A 160 14.02 -13.87 4.54
N ALA A 161 13.46 -12.68 4.79
CA ALA A 161 12.54 -12.01 3.88
C ALA A 161 13.24 -11.61 2.57
N ALA A 162 14.46 -11.07 2.64
CA ALA A 162 15.25 -10.71 1.48
C ALA A 162 15.57 -11.92 0.59
N GLN A 163 15.95 -13.06 1.19
CA GLN A 163 16.22 -14.29 0.46
C GLN A 163 14.96 -14.87 -0.18
N ARG A 164 13.83 -14.88 0.56
CA ARG A 164 12.58 -15.52 0.13
C ARG A 164 11.88 -14.72 -0.96
N PHE A 165 11.74 -13.41 -0.78
CA PHE A 165 10.88 -12.60 -1.62
C PHE A 165 11.62 -11.62 -2.52
N LYS A 166 12.88 -11.29 -2.20
CA LYS A 166 13.65 -10.20 -2.85
C LYS A 166 12.82 -8.90 -2.95
N PRO A 167 12.17 -8.45 -1.86
CA PRO A 167 11.33 -7.26 -1.91
C PRO A 167 12.21 -6.02 -2.07
N GLN A 168 11.64 -4.96 -2.63
CA GLN A 168 12.25 -3.63 -2.61
C GLN A 168 11.70 -2.79 -1.46
N VAL A 169 10.42 -2.98 -1.11
CA VAL A 169 9.77 -2.26 -0.01
C VAL A 169 8.88 -3.18 0.84
N GLU A 170 8.63 -2.79 2.09
CA GLU A 170 7.65 -3.40 2.97
C GLU A 170 6.61 -2.40 3.49
N SER A 171 5.35 -2.82 3.58
CA SER A 171 4.27 -2.09 4.25
C SER A 171 3.39 -3.05 5.07
N MET A 172 2.36 -2.54 5.74
CA MET A 172 1.46 -3.38 6.55
C MET A 172 0.06 -3.56 5.92
N GLU A 173 -0.22 -2.86 4.81
CA GLU A 173 -1.55 -2.77 4.21
C GLU A 173 -1.61 -3.11 2.72
N GLY A 174 -0.48 -3.04 2.00
CA GLY A 174 -0.43 -3.01 0.53
C GLY A 174 -1.15 -4.18 -0.15
N ALA A 175 -0.81 -5.40 0.23
CA ALA A 175 -1.41 -6.62 -0.28
C ALA A 175 -2.91 -6.69 0.02
N ALA A 176 -3.33 -6.34 1.25
CA ALA A 176 -4.75 -6.36 1.62
C ALA A 176 -5.58 -5.40 0.76
N PHE A 177 -5.05 -4.20 0.49
CA PHE A 177 -5.69 -3.25 -0.41
C PHE A 177 -5.77 -3.77 -1.86
N MET A 178 -4.67 -4.30 -2.40
CA MET A 178 -4.64 -4.85 -3.75
C MET A 178 -5.61 -6.03 -3.89
N TYR A 179 -5.69 -6.90 -2.88
CA TYR A 179 -6.62 -8.02 -2.83
C TYR A 179 -8.08 -7.52 -2.93
N SER A 180 -8.47 -6.54 -2.11
CA SER A 180 -9.81 -5.93 -2.19
C SER A 180 -10.08 -5.32 -3.56
N CYS A 181 -9.13 -4.61 -4.16
CA CYS A 181 -9.31 -4.01 -5.49
C CYS A 181 -9.41 -5.07 -6.59
N LEU A 182 -8.67 -6.17 -6.51
CA LEU A 182 -8.76 -7.26 -7.50
C LEU A 182 -10.13 -7.95 -7.45
N ILE A 183 -10.74 -8.09 -6.26
CA ILE A 183 -12.12 -8.60 -6.12
C ILE A 183 -13.15 -7.63 -6.72
N HIS A 184 -13.04 -6.34 -6.41
CA HIS A 184 -14.11 -5.37 -6.70
C HIS A 184 -13.94 -4.64 -8.04
N GLY A 185 -12.75 -4.66 -8.63
CA GLY A 185 -12.47 -4.21 -9.98
C GLY A 185 -12.34 -2.69 -10.27
N PRO A 186 -12.13 -1.76 -9.31
CA PRO A 186 -11.77 -0.40 -9.69
C PRO A 186 -10.38 -0.39 -10.36
N ALA A 187 -10.07 0.64 -11.17
CA ALA A 187 -8.67 0.93 -11.45
C ALA A 187 -7.99 1.29 -10.13
N PHE A 188 -6.77 0.81 -9.86
CA PHE A 188 -6.13 1.06 -8.57
C PHE A 188 -4.63 1.29 -8.67
N ALA A 189 -4.04 1.93 -7.67
CA ALA A 189 -2.60 2.04 -7.51
C ALA A 189 -2.20 2.03 -6.03
N GLN A 190 -1.07 1.39 -5.73
CA GLN A 190 -0.45 1.44 -4.40
C GLN A 190 0.78 2.37 -4.47
N VAL A 191 0.76 3.44 -3.69
CA VAL A 191 1.80 4.46 -3.66
C VAL A 191 2.38 4.53 -2.26
N ARG A 192 3.69 4.39 -2.15
CA ARG A 192 4.39 4.43 -0.87
C ARG A 192 5.49 5.45 -0.86
N ALA A 193 5.68 6.13 0.27
CA ALA A 193 6.87 6.91 0.53
C ALA A 193 7.80 6.16 1.49
N VAL A 194 9.07 6.04 1.13
CA VAL A 194 10.07 5.39 1.97
C VAL A 194 10.30 6.26 3.22
N SER A 195 10.01 5.74 4.39
CA SER A 195 10.26 6.44 5.66
C SER A 195 11.58 6.02 6.30
N ASN A 196 12.06 4.81 6.00
CA ASN A 196 13.32 4.27 6.51
C ASN A 196 13.88 3.15 5.62
N VAL A 197 15.18 2.89 5.76
CA VAL A 197 15.77 1.63 5.30
C VAL A 197 15.43 0.54 6.33
N VAL A 198 15.13 -0.67 5.85
CA VAL A 198 14.89 -1.85 6.69
C VAL A 198 16.23 -2.32 7.26
N GLU A 199 16.35 -2.21 8.58
CA GLU A 199 17.56 -2.52 9.34
C GLU A 199 17.19 -2.92 10.77
N PRO A 200 18.15 -3.38 11.60
CA PRO A 200 17.90 -3.58 13.02
C PRO A 200 17.28 -2.32 13.64
N ARG A 201 16.19 -2.49 14.40
CA ARG A 201 15.27 -1.39 14.76
C ARG A 201 16.01 -0.12 15.22
N ASN A 202 15.94 0.91 14.39
CA ASN A 202 16.57 2.20 14.61
C ASN A 202 15.61 3.33 14.20
N ARG A 203 14.83 3.82 15.18
CA ARG A 203 13.79 4.84 14.91
C ARG A 203 14.39 6.23 14.64
N ASP A 204 15.61 6.48 15.10
CA ASP A 204 16.26 7.79 14.96
C ASP A 204 16.68 8.07 13.51
N ALA A 205 16.83 7.02 12.69
CA ALA A 205 17.10 7.13 11.27
C ALA A 205 15.86 7.44 10.40
N TRP A 206 14.65 7.40 10.98
CA TRP A 206 13.41 7.52 10.21
C TRP A 206 13.17 8.97 9.76
N LYS A 207 12.84 9.15 8.48
CA LYS A 207 12.51 10.44 7.86
C LYS A 207 11.00 10.57 7.63
N MET A 208 10.24 10.37 8.71
CA MET A 208 8.77 10.31 8.64
C MET A 208 8.14 11.60 8.09
N ALA A 209 8.63 12.77 8.53
CA ALA A 209 8.10 14.05 8.08
C ALA A 209 8.31 14.27 6.56
N ASP A 210 9.53 13.99 6.07
CA ASP A 210 9.88 14.13 4.66
C ASP A 210 9.08 13.13 3.80
N ALA A 211 8.95 11.88 4.25
CA ALA A 211 8.17 10.86 3.57
C ALA A 211 6.68 11.24 3.47
N ILE A 212 6.06 11.69 4.56
CA ILE A 212 4.65 12.11 4.58
C ILE A 212 4.44 13.35 3.70
N HIS A 213 5.36 14.31 3.73
CA HIS A 213 5.29 15.50 2.88
C HIS A 213 5.34 15.11 1.38
N ASN A 214 6.34 14.34 0.98
CA ASN A 214 6.51 13.91 -0.41
C ASN A 214 5.36 13.02 -0.90
N LEU A 215 4.83 12.16 -0.02
CA LEU A 215 3.64 11.35 -0.29
C LEU A 215 2.43 12.25 -0.58
N GLY A 216 2.22 13.28 0.24
CA GLY A 216 1.12 14.24 0.07
C GLY A 216 1.19 14.98 -1.26
N GLU A 217 2.35 15.54 -1.60
CA GLU A 217 2.57 16.23 -2.88
C GLU A 217 2.36 15.28 -4.07
N THR A 218 2.84 14.04 -3.96
CA THR A 218 2.65 13.03 -5.01
C THR A 218 1.18 12.64 -5.15
N ALA A 219 0.46 12.43 -4.05
CA ALA A 219 -0.96 12.08 -4.07
C ALA A 219 -1.80 13.20 -4.69
N VAL A 220 -1.52 14.47 -4.35
CA VAL A 220 -2.13 15.64 -5.01
C VAL A 220 -1.84 15.63 -6.51
N SER A 221 -0.57 15.43 -6.90
CA SER A 221 -0.21 15.35 -8.33
C SER A 221 -0.92 14.21 -9.06
N ILE A 222 -1.23 13.09 -8.40
CA ILE A 222 -2.01 11.99 -8.99
C ILE A 222 -3.46 12.44 -9.19
N LEU A 223 -4.07 13.08 -8.18
CA LEU A 223 -5.45 13.59 -8.27
C LEU A 223 -5.61 14.68 -9.36
N ASP A 224 -4.60 15.53 -9.57
CA ASP A 224 -4.60 16.53 -10.64
C ASP A 224 -4.64 15.93 -12.05
N HIS A 225 -4.23 14.66 -12.20
CA HIS A 225 -4.18 13.93 -13.46
C HIS A 225 -5.15 12.73 -13.48
N ALA A 226 -6.18 12.75 -12.63
CA ALA A 226 -7.18 11.70 -12.53
C ALA A 226 -8.19 11.75 -13.69
#